data_AF-A0A4R5NG82-F1
#
_entry.id   AF-A0A4R5NG82-F1
#
_cell.length_a   1.000
_cell.length_b   1.000
_cell.length_c   1.000
_cell.angle_alpha   90.00
_cell.angle_beta   90.00
_cell.angle_gamma   90.00
#
_symmetry.space_group_name_H-M   'P 1'
#
loop_
_entity.id
_entity.type
_entity.pdbx_description
1 polymer ?
#
loop_
_entity_poly.entity_id
_entity_poly.type
_entity_poly.pdbx_seq_one_letter_code
_entity_poly.pdbx_strand_id
1 'polypeptide(L)'
;MKKVRLLLVAIAMVMGFAIFVGNGETVSAKSKTIPVSLRGKWSTHKDKKGNSEYLKISKSAFYNATYHKGKKTSYFWYRGSKSVASTHTFPLVSEKERSGYWGISGAGAYWDLKATKIKYKGHKVKVLKRVLYGVAGYPNRYSYYYKK
;
A
#
# COMPACT_ATOMS: atom_id res chain seq x y z
N MET A 1 -58.08 -9.10 13.55
CA MET A 1 -57.18 -7.93 13.67
C MET A 1 -55.74 -8.23 14.16
N LYS A 2 -55.35 -9.47 14.48
CA LYS A 2 -53.97 -9.78 14.95
C LYS A 2 -52.96 -10.08 13.83
N LYS A 3 -53.42 -10.58 12.67
CA LYS A 3 -52.54 -10.95 11.53
C LYS A 3 -52.03 -9.74 10.71
N VAL A 4 -52.79 -8.64 10.68
CA VAL A 4 -52.40 -7.40 9.97
C VAL A 4 -51.35 -6.60 10.75
N ARG A 5 -51.38 -6.64 12.09
CA ARG A 5 -50.38 -5.99 12.94
C ARG A 5 -49.00 -6.66 12.85
N LEU A 6 -48.96 -7.99 12.65
CA LEU A 6 -47.71 -8.74 12.45
C LEU A 6 -47.04 -8.41 11.11
N LEU A 7 -47.83 -8.16 10.05
CA LEU A 7 -47.30 -7.78 8.74
C LEU A 7 -46.70 -6.36 8.76
N LEU A 8 -47.32 -5.42 9.48
CA LEU A 8 -46.81 -4.05 9.64
C LEU A 8 -45.54 -3.98 10.49
N VAL A 9 -45.40 -4.82 11.52
CA VAL A 9 -44.17 -4.92 12.33
C VAL A 9 -43.02 -5.52 11.52
N ALA A 10 -43.31 -6.48 10.63
CA ALA A 10 -42.29 -7.05 9.73
C ALA A 10 -41.79 -6.02 8.70
N ILE A 11 -42.68 -5.19 8.13
CA ILE A 11 -42.29 -4.13 7.18
C ILE A 11 -41.47 -3.02 7.88
N ALA A 12 -41.82 -2.67 9.13
CA ALA A 12 -41.06 -1.70 9.93
C ALA A 12 -39.66 -2.22 10.33
N MET A 13 -39.48 -3.52 10.59
CA MET A 13 -38.16 -4.11 10.83
C MET A 13 -37.30 -4.18 9.56
N VAL A 14 -37.89 -4.39 8.39
CA VAL A 14 -37.14 -4.38 7.11
C VAL A 14 -36.72 -2.96 6.72
N MET A 15 -37.54 -1.94 7.01
CA MET A 15 -37.14 -0.54 6.84
C MET A 15 -36.14 -0.07 7.90
N GLY A 16 -36.16 -0.62 9.12
CA GLY A 16 -35.20 -0.30 10.18
C GLY A 16 -33.76 -0.71 9.87
N PHE A 17 -33.55 -1.73 9.01
CA PHE A 17 -32.22 -2.14 8.55
C PHE A 17 -31.74 -1.40 7.29
N ALA A 18 -32.63 -0.73 6.56
CA ALA A 18 -32.28 -0.03 5.33
C ALA A 18 -31.68 1.38 5.56
N ILE A 19 -31.70 1.90 6.79
CA ILE A 19 -31.17 3.24 7.13
C ILE A 19 -29.71 3.20 7.60
N PHE A 20 -29.10 2.01 7.74
CA PHE A 20 -27.66 1.89 8.01
C PHE A 20 -26.80 1.60 6.77
N VAL A 21 -27.30 1.92 5.58
CA VAL A 21 -26.51 1.89 4.33
C VAL A 21 -26.50 3.29 3.70
N GLY A 22 -26.11 4.27 4.51
CA GLY A 22 -25.97 5.64 4.05
C GLY A 22 -25.12 6.39 5.05
N ASN A 23 -23.91 6.76 4.65
CA ASN A 23 -22.91 7.44 5.47
C ASN A 23 -22.22 6.51 6.47
N GLY A 24 -21.62 5.43 5.95
CA GLY A 24 -20.25 5.15 6.37
C GLY A 24 -19.45 6.40 6.02
N GLU A 25 -19.40 7.36 6.95
CA GLU A 25 -18.37 8.39 6.94
C GLU A 25 -17.09 7.65 6.61
N THR A 26 -16.48 8.02 5.49
CA THR A 26 -15.15 7.55 5.17
C THR A 26 -14.31 8.00 6.35
N VAL A 27 -14.11 7.10 7.33
CA VAL A 27 -13.21 7.32 8.45
C VAL A 27 -11.93 7.68 7.76
N SER A 28 -11.62 8.98 7.75
CA SER A 28 -10.46 9.54 7.09
C SER A 28 -9.31 8.86 7.79
N ALA A 29 -8.81 7.77 7.18
CA ALA A 29 -7.79 6.94 7.77
C ALA A 29 -6.62 7.88 7.97
N LYS A 30 -6.40 8.31 9.23
CA LYS A 30 -5.39 9.29 9.60
C LYS A 30 -4.13 8.91 8.84
N SER A 31 -3.61 9.84 8.04
CA SER A 31 -2.40 9.59 7.25
C SER A 31 -1.31 9.11 8.20
N LYS A 32 -1.04 7.79 8.20
CA LYS A 32 -0.01 7.20 9.04
C LYS A 32 1.31 7.54 8.37
N THR A 33 2.10 8.38 9.05
CA THR A 33 3.40 8.80 8.52
C THR A 33 4.29 7.58 8.29
N ILE A 34 4.98 7.51 7.15
CA ILE A 34 5.89 6.41 6.86
C ILE A 34 7.07 6.47 7.85
N PRO A 35 7.47 5.36 8.49
CA PRO A 35 8.58 5.34 9.46
C PRO A 35 9.92 5.76 8.84
N VAL A 36 10.77 6.41 9.65
CA VAL A 36 12.10 6.91 9.24
C VAL A 36 12.99 5.82 8.63
N SER A 37 12.85 4.58 9.10
CA SER A 37 13.65 3.45 8.64
C SER A 37 13.50 3.16 7.14
N LEU A 38 12.33 3.47 6.55
CA LEU A 38 12.00 3.27 5.14
C LEU A 38 12.28 4.48 4.27
N ARG A 39 12.40 5.68 4.86
CA ARG A 39 12.55 6.94 4.12
C ARG A 39 13.90 6.96 3.37
N GLY A 40 13.89 7.64 2.22
CA GLY A 40 15.07 7.80 1.37
C GLY A 40 14.79 7.51 -0.10
N LYS A 41 15.87 7.44 -0.87
CA LYS A 41 15.88 7.04 -2.27
C LYS A 41 16.48 5.64 -2.36
N TRP A 42 15.79 4.75 -3.06
CA TRP A 42 16.17 3.34 -3.15
C TRP A 42 15.99 2.84 -4.58
N SER A 43 16.81 1.91 -5.03
CA SER A 43 16.67 1.29 -6.35
C SER A 43 17.06 -0.18 -6.34
N THR A 44 16.38 -0.98 -7.15
CA THR A 44 16.87 -2.34 -7.44
C THR A 44 18.05 -2.26 -8.40
N HIS A 45 18.88 -3.31 -8.41
CA HIS A 45 19.76 -3.51 -9.56
C HIS A 45 18.96 -3.82 -10.81
N LYS A 46 19.56 -3.56 -11.98
CA LYS A 46 19.00 -3.97 -13.26
C LYS A 46 19.03 -5.50 -13.35
N ASP A 47 17.92 -6.11 -13.74
CA ASP A 47 17.89 -7.54 -14.06
C ASP A 47 18.52 -7.81 -15.44
N LYS A 48 18.58 -9.09 -15.83
CA LYS A 48 19.12 -9.53 -17.14
C LYS A 48 18.36 -8.94 -18.33
N LYS A 49 17.10 -8.54 -18.15
CA LYS A 49 16.26 -7.90 -19.17
C LYS A 49 16.37 -6.37 -19.14
N GLY A 50 17.20 -5.81 -18.27
CA GLY A 50 17.40 -4.39 -18.07
C GLY A 50 16.31 -3.70 -17.25
N ASN A 51 15.46 -4.45 -16.55
CA ASN A 51 14.40 -3.90 -15.70
C ASN A 51 14.97 -3.45 -14.35
N SER A 52 14.51 -2.32 -13.85
CA SER A 52 14.81 -1.86 -12.50
C SER A 52 13.67 -1.02 -11.92
N GLU A 53 13.56 -1.00 -10.61
CA GLU A 53 12.63 -0.13 -9.90
C GLU A 53 13.35 0.92 -9.06
N TYR A 54 12.70 2.07 -8.88
CA TYR A 54 13.15 3.16 -8.03
C TYR A 54 12.04 3.56 -7.07
N LEU A 55 12.39 3.76 -5.80
CA LEU A 55 11.52 4.26 -4.75
C LEU A 55 12.06 5.59 -4.20
N LYS A 56 11.18 6.56 -4.01
CA LYS A 56 11.45 7.76 -3.20
C LYS A 56 10.38 7.87 -2.12
N ILE A 57 10.82 7.75 -0.87
CA ILE A 57 9.95 7.61 0.29
C ILE A 57 10.25 8.75 1.27
N SER A 58 9.23 9.49 1.67
CA SER A 58 9.32 10.56 2.68
C SER A 58 8.30 10.33 3.81
N LYS A 59 8.19 11.27 4.76
CA LYS A 59 7.23 11.17 5.87
C LYS A 59 5.79 10.97 5.40
N SER A 60 5.42 11.59 4.29
CA SER A 60 4.04 11.66 3.78
C SER A 60 3.95 11.43 2.27
N ALA A 61 5.01 10.94 1.62
CA ALA A 61 4.99 10.72 0.17
C ALA A 61 5.68 9.41 -0.17
N PHE A 62 5.11 8.71 -1.15
CA PHE A 62 5.65 7.49 -1.71
C PHE A 62 5.66 7.60 -3.22
N TYR A 63 6.81 7.41 -3.82
CA TYR A 63 6.99 7.40 -5.26
C TYR A 63 7.64 6.09 -5.66
N ASN A 64 7.07 5.43 -6.66
CA ASN A 64 7.64 4.28 -7.34
C ASN A 64 7.78 4.61 -8.83
N ALA A 65 8.86 4.14 -9.45
CA ALA A 65 9.01 4.14 -10.90
C ALA A 65 9.65 2.84 -11.35
N THR A 66 9.16 2.32 -12.47
CA THR A 66 9.76 1.18 -13.16
C THR A 66 10.49 1.67 -14.40
N TYR A 67 11.59 1.00 -14.71
CA TYR A 67 12.41 1.28 -15.87
C TYR A 67 12.66 0.00 -16.63
N HIS A 68 12.58 0.06 -17.96
CA HIS A 68 13.02 -0.99 -18.87
C HIS A 68 14.18 -0.46 -19.71
N LYS A 69 15.34 -1.14 -19.66
CA LYS A 69 16.56 -0.74 -20.38
C LYS A 69 16.94 0.74 -20.14
N GLY A 70 16.73 1.22 -18.91
CA GLY A 70 17.01 2.60 -18.51
C GLY A 70 15.95 3.63 -18.88
N LYS A 71 14.91 3.28 -19.65
CA LYS A 71 13.78 4.15 -19.97
C LYS A 71 12.65 3.95 -18.95
N LYS A 72 12.10 5.03 -18.40
CA LYS A 72 10.98 4.97 -17.45
C LYS A 72 9.73 4.46 -18.16
N THR A 73 9.15 3.36 -17.68
CA THR A 73 8.00 2.70 -18.30
C THR A 73 6.70 2.90 -17.54
N SER A 74 6.79 2.96 -16.21
CA SER A 74 5.65 3.35 -15.39
C SER A 74 6.13 4.14 -14.18
N TYR A 75 5.23 4.93 -13.61
CA TYR A 75 5.47 5.57 -12.35
C TYR A 75 4.17 5.68 -11.58
N PHE A 76 4.34 5.83 -10.28
CA PHE A 76 3.26 5.93 -9.34
C PHE A 76 3.68 6.86 -8.21
N TRP A 77 2.80 7.80 -7.84
CA TRP A 77 3.15 8.84 -6.88
C TRP A 77 1.99 9.21 -5.96
N TYR A 78 2.29 9.15 -4.66
CA TYR A 78 1.53 9.71 -3.56
C TYR A 78 2.19 10.89 -2.89
N ARG A 79 1.37 11.88 -2.53
CA ARG A 79 1.71 12.94 -1.57
C ARG A 79 0.52 13.18 -0.64
N GLY A 80 0.67 12.83 0.62
CA GLY A 80 -0.38 12.88 1.63
C GLY A 80 -1.49 11.88 1.30
N SER A 81 -2.72 12.37 1.21
CA SER A 81 -3.89 11.58 0.81
C SER A 81 -4.21 11.63 -0.69
N LYS A 82 -3.39 12.30 -1.52
CA LYS A 82 -3.67 12.47 -2.95
C LYS A 82 -2.78 11.58 -3.81
N SER A 83 -3.39 10.79 -4.69
CA SER A 83 -2.72 10.17 -5.85
C SER A 83 -2.58 11.21 -6.95
N VAL A 84 -1.44 11.29 -7.62
CA VAL A 84 -1.25 12.27 -8.73
C VAL A 84 -1.83 11.75 -10.06
N ALA A 85 -2.10 10.45 -10.17
CA ALA A 85 -2.63 9.81 -11.39
C ALA A 85 -4.15 9.58 -11.37
N SER A 86 -4.84 9.95 -10.28
CA SER A 86 -6.29 9.76 -10.12
C SER A 86 -6.90 10.99 -9.45
N THR A 87 -8.10 11.38 -9.87
CA THR A 87 -8.92 12.40 -9.21
C THR A 87 -9.43 11.96 -7.83
N HIS A 88 -9.27 10.68 -7.48
CA HIS A 88 -9.63 10.13 -6.18
C HIS A 88 -8.50 10.29 -5.15
N THR A 89 -8.92 10.72 -3.95
CA THR A 89 -8.05 10.91 -2.79
C THR A 89 -7.97 9.59 -2.01
N PHE A 90 -6.84 8.88 -2.10
CA PHE A 90 -6.59 7.68 -1.30
C PHE A 90 -5.60 8.01 -0.18
N PRO A 91 -5.96 7.81 1.11
CA PRO A 91 -5.03 8.06 2.19
C PRO A 91 -3.81 7.16 2.04
N LEU A 92 -2.62 7.75 2.11
CA LEU A 92 -1.40 6.98 2.30
C LEU A 92 -1.48 6.30 3.67
N VAL A 93 -1.61 4.98 3.66
CA VAL A 93 -1.58 4.17 4.88
C VAL A 93 -0.20 3.55 5.00
N SER A 94 0.39 3.67 6.18
CA SER A 94 1.60 2.96 6.57
C SER A 94 1.30 2.17 7.84
N GLU A 95 1.27 0.85 7.73
CA GLU A 95 0.93 -0.02 8.84
C GLU A 95 2.00 -1.09 9.05
N LYS A 96 2.42 -1.27 10.30
CA LYS A 96 3.39 -2.29 10.66
C LYS A 96 2.68 -3.63 10.81
N GLU A 97 3.02 -4.59 9.98
CA GLU A 97 2.55 -5.96 10.05
C GLU A 97 3.30 -6.75 11.14
N ARG A 98 2.71 -7.86 11.62
CA ARG A 98 3.31 -8.75 12.64
C ARG A 98 4.70 -9.28 12.26
N SER A 99 4.98 -9.41 10.96
CA SER A 99 6.26 -9.86 10.38
C SER A 99 7.37 -8.78 10.38
N GLY A 100 7.07 -7.58 10.87
CA GLY A 100 7.97 -6.43 10.90
C GLY A 100 8.12 -5.72 9.56
N TYR A 101 7.27 -6.05 8.58
CA TYR A 101 7.09 -5.27 7.37
C TYR A 101 6.16 -4.09 7.64
N TRP A 102 6.25 -3.08 6.79
CA TRP A 102 5.31 -2.00 6.73
C TRP A 102 4.60 -2.05 5.40
N GLY A 103 3.29 -2.25 5.44
CA GLY A 103 2.42 -2.10 4.29
C GLY A 103 2.29 -0.62 3.96
N ILE A 104 2.68 -0.23 2.74
CA ILE A 104 2.47 1.10 2.18
C ILE A 104 1.43 0.97 1.07
N SER A 105 0.25 1.59 1.24
CA SER A 105 -0.87 1.42 0.32
C SER A 105 -1.42 2.73 -0.24
N GLY A 106 -2.02 2.65 -1.43
CA GLY A 106 -2.93 3.65 -2.00
C GLY A 106 -3.38 3.31 -3.44
N ALA A 107 -4.59 3.71 -3.86
CA ALA A 107 -5.21 3.49 -5.20
C ALA A 107 -4.96 2.09 -5.78
N GLY A 108 -5.23 1.05 -4.99
CA GLY A 108 -5.09 -0.35 -5.42
C GLY A 108 -3.66 -0.88 -5.49
N ALA A 109 -2.64 -0.06 -5.16
CA ALA A 109 -1.25 -0.48 -5.10
C ALA A 109 -0.77 -0.68 -3.66
N TYR A 110 0.05 -1.70 -3.44
CA TYR A 110 0.51 -2.14 -2.12
C TYR A 110 2.00 -2.53 -2.15
N TRP A 111 2.76 -2.06 -1.16
CA TRP A 111 4.17 -2.39 -0.96
C TRP A 111 4.45 -2.78 0.48
N ASP A 112 4.86 -4.03 0.70
CA ASP A 112 5.35 -4.49 2.00
C ASP A 112 6.84 -4.31 2.11
N LEU A 113 7.25 -3.30 2.86
CA LEU A 113 8.65 -2.91 2.96
C LEU A 113 9.19 -3.11 4.36
N LYS A 114 10.37 -3.69 4.44
CA LYS A 114 11.14 -3.82 5.68
C LYS A 114 12.55 -3.31 5.47
N ALA A 115 12.97 -2.36 6.30
CA ALA A 115 14.38 -1.99 6.35
C ALA A 115 15.16 -3.14 7.01
N THR A 116 16.20 -3.62 6.33
CA THR A 116 17.06 -4.70 6.82
C THR A 116 18.50 -4.49 6.39
N LYS A 117 19.40 -5.36 6.85
CA LYS A 117 20.79 -5.42 6.39
C LYS A 117 21.00 -6.75 5.68
N ILE A 118 21.68 -6.73 4.54
CA ILE A 118 22.10 -7.93 3.82
C ILE A 118 23.61 -7.90 3.59
N LYS A 119 24.23 -9.07 3.41
CA LYS A 119 25.62 -9.15 2.94
C LYS A 119 25.59 -9.02 1.41
N TYR A 120 26.18 -7.95 0.88
CA TYR A 120 26.33 -7.71 -0.54
C TYR A 120 27.80 -7.43 -0.85
N LYS A 121 28.38 -8.23 -1.75
CA LYS A 121 29.82 -8.16 -2.10
C LYS A 121 30.74 -8.13 -0.86
N GLY A 122 30.47 -8.97 0.14
CA GLY A 122 31.28 -9.05 1.36
C GLY A 122 30.88 -8.07 2.48
N HIS A 123 30.19 -6.98 2.18
CA HIS A 123 29.85 -5.93 3.15
C HIS A 123 28.39 -5.99 3.60
N LYS A 124 28.12 -5.65 4.86
CA LYS A 124 26.75 -5.47 5.38
C LYS A 124 26.20 -4.13 4.90
N VAL A 125 25.22 -4.16 4.00
CA VAL A 125 24.58 -2.95 3.46
C VAL A 125 23.12 -2.85 3.92
N LYS A 126 22.66 -1.63 4.21
CA LYS A 126 21.24 -1.38 4.52
C LYS A 126 20.45 -1.40 3.22
N VAL A 127 19.35 -2.16 3.20
CA VAL A 127 18.44 -2.29 2.07
C VAL A 127 16.99 -2.19 2.53
N LEU A 128 16.09 -1.90 1.59
CA LEU A 128 14.68 -2.23 1.76
C LEU A 128 14.41 -3.59 1.14
N LYS A 129 13.85 -4.49 1.92
CA LYS A 129 13.32 -5.76 1.45
C LYS A 129 11.84 -5.59 1.19
N ARG A 130 11.41 -5.87 -0.03
CA ARG A 130 10.00 -5.98 -0.42
C ARG A 130 9.58 -7.43 -0.46
N VAL A 131 8.41 -7.73 0.10
CA VAL A 131 7.71 -9.00 -0.14
C VAL A 131 6.75 -8.82 -1.30
N LEU A 132 6.71 -9.82 -2.18
CA LEU A 132 5.71 -9.99 -3.20
C LEU A 132 4.92 -11.26 -2.86
N TYR A 133 3.64 -11.07 -2.57
CA TYR A 133 2.72 -12.17 -2.26
C TYR A 133 2.20 -12.82 -3.55
N GLY A 134 2.08 -14.15 -3.54
CA GLY A 134 1.46 -14.91 -4.63
C GLY A 134 -0.07 -14.96 -4.53
N VAL A 135 -0.70 -15.69 -5.44
CA VAL A 135 -2.18 -15.81 -5.57
C VAL A 135 -2.86 -16.31 -4.28
N ALA A 136 -2.16 -17.10 -3.47
CA ALA A 136 -2.67 -17.64 -2.20
C ALA A 136 -2.27 -16.81 -0.96
N GLY A 137 -1.76 -15.59 -1.12
CA GLY A 137 -1.35 -14.73 -0.01
C GLY A 137 -0.03 -15.11 0.68
N TYR A 138 0.65 -16.17 0.22
CA TYR A 138 1.96 -16.55 0.73
C TYR A 138 3.10 -15.73 0.09
N PRO A 139 4.17 -15.37 0.84
CA PRO A 139 5.34 -14.72 0.28
C PRO A 139 5.96 -15.59 -0.81
N ASN A 140 5.93 -15.12 -2.05
CA ASN A 140 6.46 -15.88 -3.19
C ASN A 140 7.84 -15.37 -3.60
N ARG A 141 8.04 -14.04 -3.59
CA ARG A 141 9.31 -13.43 -4.02
C ARG A 141 9.72 -12.28 -3.12
N TYR A 142 11.03 -12.03 -3.09
CA TYR A 142 11.62 -10.89 -2.42
C TYR A 142 12.37 -10.01 -3.42
N SER A 143 12.24 -8.70 -3.27
CA SER A 143 13.05 -7.72 -4.00
C SER A 143 13.84 -6.89 -3.01
N TYR A 144 15.08 -6.55 -3.35
CA TYR A 144 15.95 -5.74 -2.52
C TYR A 144 16.25 -4.41 -3.21
N TYR A 145 15.97 -3.32 -2.50
CA TYR A 145 16.29 -1.97 -2.94
C TYR A 145 17.49 -1.46 -2.16
N TYR A 146 18.48 -1.02 -2.91
CA TYR A 146 19.74 -0.47 -2.42
C TYR A 146 19.63 1.04 -2.37
N LYS A 147 20.29 1.65 -1.39
CA LYS A 147 20.25 3.10 -1.24
C LYS A 147 20.95 3.76 -2.44
N LYS A 148 20.32 4.80 -2.99
CA LYS A 148 20.85 5.62 -4.09
C LYS A 148 21.46 6.91 -3.55
#